data_AF-A0A1D2MGB8-F1
#
_entry.id   AF-A0A1D2MGB8-F1
#
_cell.length_a   1.000
_cell.length_b   1.000
_cell.length_c   1.000
_cell.angle_alpha   90.00
_cell.angle_beta   90.00
_cell.angle_gamma   90.00
#
_symmetry.space_group_name_H-M   'P 1'
#
loop_
_entity.id
_entity.type
_entity.pdbx_description
1 polymer ?
#
loop_
_entity_poly.entity_id
_entity_poly.type
_entity_poly.pdbx_seq_one_letter_code
_entity_poly.pdbx_strand_id
1 'polypeptide(L)'
;MAQLNFKKIFSNQDDMSQPENATILGNVPNWISGSYIRVGPGKFDIGDTTMTNFIDGYAILTKFDIRNGLVQYNKKFIQSDAYKKAIQTKQPVYPEFATKGNLESSKSLLSRVMSAFSSSGITDNDPINLYCIEGEIFASSESCHIHCIKKSDLATSNKVDLYKYFGVHMACAHPQRDNKGDLYLIGTSFTTGCKYQVIKIPPVGSGTVKDALKKGSIIASIYPSWATCCSYYHTFAMTENYIVLIEQPLLMNVVKLAEAKMKGKAIRDVMEWCPTEKNRFFVIDKRTGEVLKTKYYADKPFFFFHYANAYEEDDHIIMDIDAYPNENVLDVMNMVNIRNGNFDGEQSGIVRFALPITKNVKDHPKGGNIVRLPYTRATARRENDTIVLHGEELGELGLEGPTVTPLRRHKKHRYIYGTGTFRSGFHENALSKLDLETGESIVWRDANYFFPGEPEFLPLPDAKDEDDGIILSAVSDGRDNGQDFLLMIDAKTMKEVGRAMCNSQIPQCIHGTFFPDKSMKKSFPPSYILF
;
A
#
# COMPACT_ATOMS: atom_id res chain seq x y z
N MET A 1 31.42 15.09 0.88
CA MET A 1 30.13 14.38 0.92
C MET A 1 30.36 12.99 0.36
N ALA A 2 29.75 11.94 0.92
CA ALA A 2 29.84 10.61 0.33
C ALA A 2 29.14 10.59 -1.04
N GLN A 3 29.72 9.91 -2.03
CA GLN A 3 29.10 9.76 -3.34
C GLN A 3 27.96 8.73 -3.24
N LEU A 4 26.75 9.14 -3.64
CA LEU A 4 25.58 8.26 -3.68
C LEU A 4 25.56 7.46 -4.98
N ASN A 5 25.21 6.18 -4.89
CA ASN A 5 25.03 5.29 -6.03
C ASN A 5 23.61 4.71 -6.02
N PHE A 6 22.67 5.41 -6.65
CA PHE A 6 21.31 4.91 -6.80
C PHE A 6 21.20 3.71 -7.75
N LYS A 7 22.14 3.52 -8.68
CA LYS A 7 22.18 2.31 -9.51
C LYS A 7 22.43 1.06 -8.69
N LYS A 8 23.24 1.16 -7.62
CA LYS A 8 23.39 0.09 -6.62
C LYS A 8 22.06 -0.19 -5.94
N ILE A 9 21.41 0.83 -5.37
CA ILE A 9 20.15 0.66 -4.63
C ILE A 9 19.06 -0.02 -5.50
N PHE A 10 18.94 0.41 -6.76
CA PHE A 10 17.93 -0.08 -7.71
C PHE A 10 18.51 -1.05 -8.75
N SER A 11 19.44 -1.93 -8.33
CA SER A 11 20.00 -2.99 -9.15
C SER A 11 19.15 -4.26 -9.09
N ASN A 12 19.34 -5.12 -10.10
CA ASN A 12 18.88 -6.50 -10.03
C ASN A 12 19.41 -7.19 -8.76
N GLN A 13 18.52 -7.94 -8.13
CA GLN A 13 18.82 -8.83 -7.02
C GLN A 13 18.91 -10.29 -7.49
N ASP A 14 19.36 -11.14 -6.57
CA ASP A 14 19.42 -12.60 -6.71
C ASP A 14 18.81 -13.28 -5.46
N ASP A 15 18.35 -14.51 -5.64
CA ASP A 15 17.91 -15.36 -4.53
C ASP A 15 19.06 -15.70 -3.60
N MET A 16 18.78 -15.78 -2.30
CA MET A 16 19.70 -16.35 -1.32
C MET A 16 19.48 -17.86 -1.20
N SER A 17 20.56 -18.64 -1.29
CA SER A 17 20.54 -20.10 -1.11
C SER A 17 20.30 -20.50 0.34
N GLN A 18 20.78 -19.69 1.29
CA GLN A 18 20.60 -19.87 2.72
C GLN A 18 20.52 -18.51 3.43
N PRO A 19 19.78 -18.40 4.56
CA PRO A 19 19.77 -17.18 5.36
C PRO A 19 21.17 -16.84 5.89
N GLU A 20 21.45 -15.55 6.01
CA GLU A 20 22.66 -15.05 6.69
C GLU A 20 22.34 -14.55 8.11
N ASN A 21 23.31 -14.64 9.02
CA ASN A 21 23.20 -14.02 10.33
C ASN A 21 23.66 -12.56 10.23
N ALA A 22 22.80 -11.62 10.62
CA ALA A 22 23.15 -10.21 10.66
C ALA A 22 24.04 -9.90 11.87
N THR A 23 24.94 -8.93 11.72
CA THR A 23 25.79 -8.44 12.83
C THR A 23 25.02 -7.41 13.64
N ILE A 24 24.83 -7.64 14.94
CA ILE A 24 24.07 -6.74 15.80
C ILE A 24 24.94 -5.60 16.33
N LEU A 25 24.47 -4.37 16.18
CA LEU A 25 25.01 -3.17 16.82
C LEU A 25 23.94 -2.56 17.73
N GLY A 26 24.29 -2.23 18.97
CA GLY A 26 23.32 -1.80 19.97
C GLY A 26 22.52 -2.98 20.54
N ASN A 27 21.21 -2.82 20.68
CA ASN A 27 20.34 -3.82 21.30
C ASN A 27 19.17 -4.22 20.38
N VAL A 28 18.95 -5.53 20.23
CA VAL A 28 17.70 -6.07 19.66
C VAL A 28 16.84 -6.54 20.84
N PRO A 29 15.70 -5.91 21.12
CA PRO A 29 14.91 -6.26 22.30
C PRO A 29 14.49 -7.74 22.32
N ASN A 30 14.80 -8.44 23.41
CA ASN A 30 14.55 -9.88 23.57
C ASN A 30 13.07 -10.28 23.48
N TRP A 31 12.16 -9.33 23.71
CA TRP A 31 10.73 -9.59 23.60
C TRP A 31 10.28 -9.72 22.14
N ILE A 32 11.02 -9.18 21.16
CA ILE A 32 10.68 -9.31 19.74
C ILE A 32 10.94 -10.75 19.29
N SER A 33 9.87 -11.45 18.93
CA SER A 33 9.90 -12.82 18.40
C SER A 33 8.95 -12.95 17.22
N GLY A 34 9.50 -13.11 16.01
CA GLY A 34 8.70 -13.25 14.80
C GLY A 34 9.52 -13.09 13.53
N SER A 35 8.83 -12.83 12.42
CA SER A 35 9.44 -12.62 11.12
C SER A 35 8.91 -11.33 10.52
N TYR A 36 9.80 -10.37 10.23
CA TYR A 36 9.45 -9.21 9.43
C TYR A 36 9.64 -9.54 7.95
N ILE A 37 8.55 -9.63 7.19
CA ILE A 37 8.60 -9.96 5.76
C ILE A 37 8.16 -8.74 4.97
N ARG A 38 8.97 -8.34 3.98
CA ARG A 38 8.66 -7.24 3.05
C ARG A 38 8.60 -7.76 1.63
N VAL A 39 7.86 -7.07 0.77
CA VAL A 39 7.77 -7.36 -0.66
C VAL A 39 8.03 -6.09 -1.48
N GLY A 40 8.70 -6.26 -2.62
CA GLY A 40 9.03 -5.16 -3.51
C GLY A 40 9.57 -5.61 -4.85
N PRO A 41 9.86 -4.67 -5.75
CA PRO A 41 10.52 -4.98 -7.01
C PRO A 41 12.01 -5.27 -6.79
N GLY A 42 12.53 -6.32 -7.45
CA GLY A 42 13.93 -6.73 -7.32
C GLY A 42 14.60 -7.15 -8.64
N LYS A 43 13.86 -7.29 -9.73
CA LYS A 43 14.40 -7.57 -11.07
C LYS A 43 13.91 -6.53 -12.07
N PHE A 44 14.80 -5.66 -12.50
CA PHE A 44 14.52 -4.51 -13.36
C PHE A 44 15.09 -4.68 -14.77
N ASP A 45 16.25 -5.32 -14.92
CA ASP A 45 16.90 -5.53 -16.22
C ASP A 45 16.73 -7.00 -16.65
N ILE A 46 16.04 -7.23 -17.77
CA ILE A 46 15.75 -8.53 -18.34
C ILE A 46 16.20 -8.55 -19.81
N GLY A 47 17.29 -9.28 -20.09
CA GLY A 47 17.92 -9.23 -21.41
C GLY A 47 18.37 -7.80 -21.74
N ASP A 48 17.92 -7.30 -22.90
CA ASP A 48 18.20 -5.93 -23.34
C ASP A 48 17.09 -4.93 -22.91
N THR A 49 16.11 -5.38 -22.12
CA THR A 49 14.98 -4.55 -21.67
C THR A 49 15.16 -4.16 -20.20
N THR A 50 15.12 -2.86 -19.92
CA THR A 50 14.94 -2.34 -18.56
C THR A 50 13.47 -2.01 -18.33
N MET A 51 12.92 -2.42 -17.18
CA MET A 51 11.58 -2.02 -16.75
C MET A 51 11.48 -0.49 -16.68
N THR A 52 10.35 0.05 -17.10
CA THR A 52 10.12 1.50 -17.23
C THR A 52 9.96 2.16 -15.86
N ASN A 53 9.18 1.55 -14.98
CA ASN A 53 8.90 2.09 -13.64
C ASN A 53 9.41 1.15 -12.54
N PHE A 54 9.70 1.72 -11.37
CA PHE A 54 10.11 0.98 -10.18
C PHE A 54 9.16 -0.17 -9.85
N ILE A 55 7.85 0.07 -9.85
CA ILE A 55 6.85 -0.96 -9.48
C ILE A 55 6.65 -2.06 -10.54
N ASP A 56 7.24 -1.90 -11.73
CA ASP A 56 7.21 -2.94 -12.75
C ASP A 56 8.22 -4.06 -12.46
N GLY A 57 9.23 -3.82 -11.62
CA GLY A 57 10.25 -4.82 -11.31
C GLY A 57 9.65 -6.10 -10.72
N TYR A 58 10.21 -7.25 -11.07
CA TYR A 58 9.65 -8.52 -10.59
C TYR A 58 9.83 -8.70 -9.09
N ALA A 59 8.76 -9.18 -8.45
CA ALA A 59 8.60 -9.22 -7.02
C ALA A 59 9.64 -10.11 -6.31
N ILE A 60 10.33 -9.53 -5.34
CA ILE A 60 11.22 -10.20 -4.39
C ILE A 60 10.69 -9.99 -2.97
N LEU A 61 10.78 -11.05 -2.17
CA LEU A 61 10.49 -11.05 -0.75
C LEU A 61 11.79 -10.94 0.03
N THR A 62 11.78 -10.16 1.10
CA THR A 62 12.84 -10.14 2.11
C THR A 62 12.27 -10.59 3.44
N LYS A 63 13.07 -11.29 4.25
CA LYS A 63 12.68 -11.71 5.60
C LYS A 63 13.80 -11.45 6.60
N PHE A 64 13.43 -10.80 7.69
CA PHE A 64 14.22 -10.73 8.91
C PHE A 64 13.55 -11.59 9.98
N ASP A 65 14.14 -12.74 10.29
CA ASP A 65 13.74 -13.57 11.42
C ASP A 65 14.40 -13.04 12.68
N ILE A 66 13.60 -12.60 13.65
CA ILE A 66 14.08 -11.95 14.87
C ILE A 66 13.68 -12.79 16.07
N ARG A 67 14.64 -13.34 16.80
CA ARG A 67 14.42 -14.15 18.01
C ARG A 67 15.59 -14.02 18.96
N ASN A 68 15.31 -13.83 20.25
CA ASN A 68 16.32 -13.81 21.32
C ASN A 68 17.51 -12.87 21.05
N GLY A 69 17.22 -11.67 20.53
CA GLY A 69 18.24 -10.68 20.18
C GLY A 69 19.04 -10.97 18.92
N LEU A 70 18.75 -12.07 18.20
CA LEU A 70 19.40 -12.44 16.95
C LEU A 70 18.51 -12.13 15.75
N VAL A 71 19.14 -11.79 14.62
CA VAL A 71 18.47 -11.51 13.35
C VAL A 71 19.08 -12.34 12.23
N GLN A 72 18.24 -13.09 11.52
CA GLN A 72 18.60 -13.78 10.28
C GLN A 72 17.92 -13.13 9.08
N TYR A 73 18.69 -12.89 8.02
CA TYR A 73 18.22 -12.25 6.80
C TYR A 73 18.17 -13.22 5.62
N ASN A 74 17.11 -13.17 4.82
CA ASN A 74 16.93 -13.97 3.61
C ASN A 74 16.14 -13.20 2.55
N LYS A 75 16.33 -13.51 1.27
CA LYS A 75 15.51 -12.98 0.16
C LYS A 75 15.25 -14.01 -0.94
N LYS A 76 14.04 -13.99 -1.51
CA LYS A 76 13.64 -14.85 -2.64
C LYS A 76 12.64 -14.19 -3.58
N PHE A 77 12.81 -14.39 -4.88
CA PHE A 77 11.86 -14.00 -5.91
C PHE A 77 10.58 -14.81 -5.84
N ILE A 78 9.45 -14.12 -6.02
CA ILE A 78 8.15 -14.76 -6.20
C ILE A 78 8.16 -15.47 -7.55
N GLN A 79 7.81 -16.74 -7.53
CA GLN A 79 7.81 -17.61 -8.71
C GLN A 79 6.51 -17.46 -9.52
N SER A 80 6.16 -16.22 -9.89
CA SER A 80 4.97 -15.90 -10.70
C SER A 80 5.12 -16.33 -12.17
N ASP A 81 4.01 -16.42 -12.90
CA ASP A 81 4.06 -16.73 -14.33
C ASP A 81 4.75 -15.60 -15.11
N ALA A 82 4.52 -14.35 -14.72
CA ALA A 82 5.16 -13.18 -15.32
C ALA A 82 6.69 -13.23 -15.16
N TYR A 83 7.19 -13.48 -13.94
CA TYR A 83 8.62 -13.60 -13.67
C TYR A 83 9.25 -14.75 -14.45
N LYS A 84 8.67 -15.96 -14.34
CA LYS A 84 9.20 -17.17 -15.00
C LYS A 84 9.31 -16.99 -16.51
N LYS A 85 8.27 -16.45 -17.15
CA LYS A 85 8.27 -16.22 -18.59
C LYS A 85 9.26 -15.14 -19.00
N ALA A 86 9.39 -14.08 -18.21
CA ALA A 86 10.34 -13.03 -18.51
C ALA A 86 11.79 -13.51 -18.46
N ILE A 87 12.14 -14.31 -17.44
CA ILE A 87 13.47 -14.94 -17.34
C ILE A 87 13.69 -15.93 -18.50
N GLN A 88 12.70 -16.75 -18.84
CA GLN A 88 12.81 -17.72 -19.93
C GLN A 88 12.99 -17.06 -21.30
N THR A 89 12.26 -15.99 -21.57
CA THR A 89 12.24 -15.31 -22.89
C THR A 89 13.22 -14.16 -22.99
N LYS A 90 13.87 -13.78 -21.87
CA LYS A 90 14.78 -12.63 -21.75
C LYS A 90 14.12 -11.28 -22.09
N GLN A 91 12.82 -11.16 -21.86
CA GLN A 91 12.05 -9.92 -22.02
C GLN A 91 10.69 -10.01 -21.30
N PRO A 92 10.06 -8.90 -20.87
CA PRO A 92 8.71 -8.92 -20.31
C PRO A 92 7.67 -9.45 -21.31
N VAL A 93 6.86 -10.43 -20.89
CA VAL A 93 5.80 -11.02 -21.72
C VAL A 93 4.43 -10.40 -21.41
N TYR A 94 4.13 -10.24 -20.12
CA TYR A 94 2.92 -9.56 -19.68
C TYR A 94 3.16 -8.04 -19.64
N PRO A 95 2.17 -7.22 -20.02
CA PRO A 95 2.21 -5.80 -19.70
C PRO A 95 2.16 -5.63 -18.18
N GLU A 96 3.11 -4.86 -17.67
CA GLU A 96 3.12 -4.42 -16.27
C GLU A 96 2.47 -3.03 -16.17
N PHE A 97 2.70 -2.30 -15.07
CA PHE A 97 2.08 -0.99 -14.87
C PHE A 97 2.49 0.03 -15.93
N ALA A 98 3.79 0.24 -16.14
CA ALA A 98 4.34 1.17 -17.14
C ALA A 98 5.16 0.49 -18.25
N THR A 99 5.48 -0.80 -18.09
CA THR A 99 6.25 -1.56 -19.07
C THR A 99 5.36 -2.38 -19.99
N LYS A 100 5.53 -2.18 -21.30
CA LYS A 100 4.83 -2.97 -22.33
C LYS A 100 5.22 -4.45 -22.26
N GLY A 101 4.25 -5.32 -22.52
CA GLY A 101 4.47 -6.76 -22.65
C GLY A 101 4.71 -7.16 -24.11
N ASN A 102 5.64 -8.07 -24.36
CA ASN A 102 5.81 -8.70 -25.67
C ASN A 102 4.90 -9.93 -25.79
N LEU A 103 3.59 -9.67 -25.91
CA LEU A 103 2.59 -10.72 -26.11
C LEU A 103 2.89 -11.51 -27.39
N GLU A 104 2.97 -12.84 -27.30
CA GLU A 104 3.24 -13.71 -28.44
C GLU A 104 2.34 -13.37 -29.64
N SER A 105 2.99 -13.02 -30.77
CA SER A 105 2.34 -12.66 -32.04
C SER A 105 1.58 -13.82 -32.70
N SER A 106 1.74 -15.05 -32.18
CA SER A 106 1.11 -16.28 -32.66
C SER A 106 -0.37 -16.43 -32.28
N LYS A 107 -0.87 -15.62 -31.33
CA LYS A 107 -2.27 -15.67 -30.88
C LYS A 107 -3.21 -14.98 -31.87
N SER A 108 -4.27 -15.68 -32.28
CA SER A 108 -5.31 -15.12 -33.16
C SER A 108 -5.99 -13.90 -32.51
N LEU A 109 -6.53 -12.98 -33.31
CA LEU A 109 -7.23 -11.78 -32.83
C LEU A 109 -8.35 -12.14 -31.83
N LEU A 110 -9.12 -13.21 -32.10
CA LEU A 110 -10.18 -13.69 -31.22
C LEU A 110 -9.66 -14.13 -29.84
N SER A 111 -8.53 -14.84 -29.80
CA SER A 111 -7.91 -15.28 -28.54
C SER A 111 -7.35 -14.10 -27.72
N ARG A 112 -6.85 -13.06 -28.39
CA ARG A 112 -6.41 -11.81 -27.76
C ARG A 112 -7.59 -11.04 -27.15
N VAL A 113 -8.71 -10.97 -27.87
CA VAL A 113 -9.96 -10.38 -27.35
C VAL A 113 -10.47 -11.15 -26.13
N MET A 114 -10.57 -12.49 -26.21
CA MET A 114 -11.00 -13.30 -25.06
C MET A 114 -10.09 -13.13 -23.84
N SER A 115 -8.77 -13.02 -24.06
CA SER A 115 -7.79 -12.81 -22.99
C SER A 115 -7.86 -11.40 -22.37
N ALA A 116 -8.28 -10.39 -23.13
CA ALA A 116 -8.38 -9.01 -22.64
C ALA A 116 -9.50 -8.83 -21.60
N PHE A 117 -10.55 -9.68 -21.68
CA PHE A 117 -11.68 -9.68 -20.76
C PHE A 117 -11.62 -10.79 -19.68
N SER A 118 -10.58 -11.64 -19.72
CA SER A 118 -10.34 -12.68 -18.71
C SER A 118 -9.20 -12.29 -17.75
N SER A 119 -9.08 -13.03 -16.64
CA SER A 119 -7.95 -12.89 -15.71
C SER A 119 -6.62 -13.33 -16.34
N SER A 120 -6.61 -14.27 -17.30
CA SER A 120 -5.38 -14.86 -17.84
C SER A 120 -4.44 -13.89 -18.59
N GLY A 121 -4.95 -12.74 -19.03
CA GLY A 121 -4.17 -11.69 -19.68
C GLY A 121 -3.62 -10.63 -18.72
N ILE A 122 -3.92 -10.75 -17.43
CA ILE A 122 -3.49 -9.81 -16.38
C ILE A 122 -2.21 -10.35 -15.74
N THR A 123 -1.24 -9.46 -15.49
CA THR A 123 0.00 -9.83 -14.79
C THR A 123 -0.31 -10.47 -13.43
N ASP A 124 0.58 -11.36 -13.00
CA ASP A 124 0.61 -11.93 -11.66
C ASP A 124 1.93 -11.60 -10.94
N ASN A 125 2.60 -10.53 -11.38
CA ASN A 125 3.69 -9.91 -10.63
C ASN A 125 3.11 -9.19 -9.40
N ASP A 126 3.49 -9.66 -8.21
CA ASP A 126 2.94 -9.21 -6.92
C ASP A 126 3.95 -8.45 -6.04
N PRO A 127 4.49 -7.28 -6.47
CA PRO A 127 5.57 -6.59 -5.75
C PRO A 127 5.07 -5.59 -4.68
N ILE A 128 3.77 -5.43 -4.47
CA ILE A 128 3.24 -4.29 -3.70
C ILE A 128 3.14 -4.61 -2.21
N ASN A 129 2.25 -5.52 -1.81
CA ASN A 129 1.93 -5.70 -0.38
C ASN A 129 1.72 -7.17 0.03
N LEU A 130 1.75 -7.43 1.34
CA LEU A 130 1.51 -8.71 1.99
C LEU A 130 0.28 -8.63 2.90
N TYR A 131 -0.58 -9.65 2.84
CA TYR A 131 -1.68 -9.81 3.79
C TYR A 131 -2.06 -11.28 3.96
N CYS A 132 -2.73 -11.65 5.05
CA CYS A 132 -3.16 -13.05 5.23
C CYS A 132 -4.62 -13.33 4.86
N ILE A 133 -4.90 -14.58 4.53
CA ILE A 133 -6.24 -15.15 4.55
C ILE A 133 -6.14 -16.47 5.31
N GLU A 134 -6.92 -16.65 6.38
CA GLU A 134 -6.82 -17.84 7.26
C GLU A 134 -5.39 -18.16 7.73
N GLY A 135 -4.60 -17.14 8.10
CA GLY A 135 -3.21 -17.29 8.55
C GLY A 135 -2.18 -17.61 7.47
N GLU A 136 -2.60 -17.84 6.22
CA GLU A 136 -1.69 -17.99 5.09
C GLU A 136 -1.33 -16.62 4.51
N ILE A 137 -0.03 -16.37 4.29
CA ILE A 137 0.48 -15.08 3.78
C ILE A 137 0.32 -15.03 2.27
N PHE A 138 -0.22 -13.93 1.75
CA PHE A 138 -0.34 -13.65 0.32
C PHE A 138 0.43 -12.38 -0.05
N ALA A 139 1.27 -12.49 -1.08
CA ALA A 139 1.78 -11.34 -1.80
C ALA A 139 0.76 -10.88 -2.84
N SER A 140 0.70 -9.57 -3.07
CA SER A 140 -0.26 -8.94 -3.96
C SER A 140 0.30 -7.73 -4.68
N SER A 141 -0.25 -7.48 -5.87
CA SER A 141 -0.24 -6.19 -6.57
C SER A 141 -1.67 -5.64 -6.65
N GLU A 142 -1.95 -4.82 -7.66
CA GLU A 142 -3.30 -4.29 -7.95
C GLU A 142 -4.07 -5.12 -8.98
N SER A 143 -3.59 -6.33 -9.25
CA SER A 143 -4.21 -7.32 -10.13
C SER A 143 -5.22 -8.19 -9.38
N CYS A 144 -5.93 -9.08 -10.09
CA CYS A 144 -6.78 -10.09 -9.45
C CYS A 144 -6.01 -11.34 -8.99
N HIS A 145 -4.71 -11.44 -9.23
CA HIS A 145 -3.88 -12.56 -8.81
C HIS A 145 -3.15 -12.24 -7.51
N ILE A 146 -3.02 -13.25 -6.64
CA ILE A 146 -2.20 -13.19 -5.44
C ILE A 146 -1.47 -14.51 -5.23
N HIS A 147 -0.27 -14.47 -4.64
CA HIS A 147 0.56 -15.65 -4.40
C HIS A 147 0.73 -15.95 -2.92
N CYS A 148 0.40 -17.18 -2.52
CA CYS A 148 0.65 -17.69 -1.18
C CYS A 148 2.16 -17.88 -0.96
N ILE A 149 2.67 -17.37 0.16
CA ILE A 149 4.10 -17.36 0.53
C ILE A 149 4.30 -18.15 1.82
N LYS A 150 5.24 -19.11 1.80
CA LYS A 150 5.61 -19.84 3.01
C LYS A 150 6.51 -18.99 3.92
N LYS A 151 6.05 -18.72 5.15
CA LYS A 151 6.82 -17.98 6.18
C LYS A 151 8.19 -18.60 6.49
N SER A 152 8.31 -19.92 6.41
CA SER A 152 9.53 -20.67 6.76
C SER A 152 10.73 -20.27 5.91
N ASP A 153 10.55 -20.21 4.59
CA ASP A 153 11.64 -20.20 3.61
C ASP A 153 11.38 -19.28 2.42
N LEU A 154 10.30 -18.49 2.46
CA LEU A 154 9.83 -17.60 1.40
C LEU A 154 9.46 -18.31 0.09
N ALA A 155 9.24 -19.63 0.11
CA ALA A 155 8.84 -20.34 -1.10
C ALA A 155 7.45 -19.91 -1.55
N THR A 156 7.30 -19.63 -2.85
CA THR A 156 6.02 -19.40 -3.50
C THR A 156 5.25 -20.71 -3.58
N SER A 157 4.00 -20.69 -3.09
CA SER A 157 3.08 -21.83 -3.13
C SER A 157 1.96 -21.57 -4.14
N ASN A 158 0.70 -21.58 -3.70
CA ASN A 158 -0.46 -21.49 -4.58
C ASN A 158 -0.69 -20.08 -5.09
N LYS A 159 -1.11 -19.97 -6.36
CA LYS A 159 -1.72 -18.76 -6.92
C LYS A 159 -3.24 -18.79 -6.72
N VAL A 160 -3.82 -17.69 -6.24
CA VAL A 160 -5.26 -17.46 -6.15
C VAL A 160 -5.67 -16.42 -7.19
N ASP A 161 -6.81 -16.67 -7.83
CA ASP A 161 -7.42 -15.77 -8.81
C ASP A 161 -8.75 -15.24 -8.24
N LEU A 162 -8.73 -14.00 -7.75
CA LEU A 162 -9.88 -13.31 -7.15
C LEU A 162 -11.04 -13.13 -8.15
N TYR A 163 -10.75 -13.12 -9.45
CA TYR A 163 -11.80 -13.08 -10.48
C TYR A 163 -12.72 -14.29 -10.39
N LYS A 164 -12.18 -15.47 -10.07
CA LYS A 164 -12.97 -16.72 -9.96
C LYS A 164 -13.90 -16.74 -8.76
N TYR A 165 -13.63 -15.94 -7.73
CA TYR A 165 -14.44 -15.88 -6.52
C TYR A 165 -15.39 -14.69 -6.51
N PHE A 166 -14.94 -13.53 -6.99
CA PHE A 166 -15.66 -12.26 -6.84
C PHE A 166 -15.90 -11.53 -8.17
N GLY A 167 -15.45 -12.05 -9.30
CA GLY A 167 -15.65 -11.45 -10.61
C GLY A 167 -14.95 -10.09 -10.80
N VAL A 168 -13.88 -9.84 -10.04
CA VAL A 168 -13.07 -8.62 -10.11
C VAL A 168 -11.79 -8.85 -10.91
N HIS A 169 -11.46 -7.91 -11.79
CA HIS A 169 -10.27 -7.92 -12.65
C HIS A 169 -9.08 -7.20 -12.02
N MET A 170 -9.35 -6.27 -11.09
CA MET A 170 -8.37 -5.52 -10.31
C MET A 170 -8.80 -5.54 -8.85
N ALA A 171 -7.85 -5.44 -7.94
CA ALA A 171 -8.07 -5.46 -6.50
C ALA A 171 -7.02 -4.58 -5.83
N CYS A 172 -7.38 -3.78 -4.82
CA CYS A 172 -6.38 -3.00 -4.09
C CYS A 172 -5.38 -3.92 -3.36
N ALA A 173 -4.11 -3.50 -3.27
CA ALA A 173 -3.10 -4.22 -2.49
C ALA A 173 -3.21 -3.96 -0.98
N HIS A 174 -4.13 -3.09 -0.54
CA HIS A 174 -4.27 -2.61 0.84
C HIS A 174 -5.59 -3.05 1.51
N PRO A 175 -5.87 -4.35 1.63
CA PRO A 175 -7.08 -4.78 2.30
C PRO A 175 -7.07 -4.43 3.79
N GLN A 176 -8.25 -4.19 4.35
CA GLN A 176 -8.43 -3.74 5.72
C GLN A 176 -9.08 -4.83 6.57
N ARG A 177 -8.71 -4.95 7.85
CA ARG A 177 -9.34 -5.91 8.78
C ARG A 177 -10.03 -5.21 9.93
N ASP A 178 -11.27 -5.58 10.19
CA ASP A 178 -11.97 -5.11 11.38
C ASP A 178 -11.62 -5.92 12.64
N ASN A 179 -12.19 -5.51 13.78
CA ASN A 179 -11.99 -6.17 15.08
C ASN A 179 -12.56 -7.60 15.16
N LYS A 180 -13.44 -8.00 14.24
CA LYS A 180 -13.99 -9.35 14.13
C LYS A 180 -13.10 -10.25 13.28
N GLY A 181 -12.11 -9.68 12.60
CA GLY A 181 -11.24 -10.40 11.69
C GLY A 181 -11.73 -10.47 10.26
N ASP A 182 -12.86 -9.81 9.94
CA ASP A 182 -13.36 -9.75 8.59
C ASP A 182 -12.37 -8.93 7.73
N LEU A 183 -11.93 -9.51 6.62
CA LEU A 183 -11.06 -8.85 5.65
C LEU A 183 -11.91 -8.14 4.59
N TYR A 184 -11.64 -6.87 4.35
CA TYR A 184 -12.30 -6.05 3.35
C TYR A 184 -11.31 -5.67 2.25
N LEU A 185 -11.78 -5.69 1.01
CA LEU A 185 -11.00 -5.36 -0.18
C LEU A 185 -11.93 -4.67 -1.17
N ILE A 186 -11.41 -3.70 -1.94
CA ILE A 186 -12.12 -3.14 -3.08
C ILE A 186 -11.50 -3.68 -4.36
N GLY A 187 -12.35 -4.15 -5.27
CA GLY A 187 -11.94 -4.59 -6.60
C GLY A 187 -12.80 -4.00 -7.71
N THR A 188 -12.26 -3.94 -8.92
CA THR A 188 -12.96 -3.43 -10.11
C THR A 188 -13.43 -4.61 -10.95
N SER A 189 -14.72 -4.65 -11.29
CA SER A 189 -15.28 -5.59 -12.25
C SER A 189 -15.59 -4.89 -13.56
N PHE A 190 -15.35 -5.59 -14.68
CA PHE A 190 -15.75 -5.15 -16.02
C PHE A 190 -16.78 -6.10 -16.67
N THR A 191 -17.10 -7.25 -16.06
CA THR A 191 -17.89 -8.33 -16.69
C THR A 191 -19.34 -7.92 -16.96
N THR A 192 -19.95 -7.16 -16.06
CA THR A 192 -21.36 -6.70 -16.17
C THR A 192 -21.44 -5.17 -16.17
N GLY A 193 -20.45 -4.54 -16.79
CA GLY A 193 -20.19 -3.10 -16.69
C GLY A 193 -19.10 -2.77 -15.67
N CYS A 194 -18.60 -1.54 -15.71
CA CYS A 194 -17.57 -1.06 -14.81
C CYS A 194 -18.16 -0.76 -13.43
N LYS A 195 -17.69 -1.46 -12.40
CA LYS A 195 -18.17 -1.33 -11.01
C LYS A 195 -17.02 -1.53 -10.04
N TYR A 196 -17.01 -0.76 -8.95
CA TYR A 196 -16.24 -1.09 -7.77
C TYR A 196 -17.04 -2.05 -6.89
N GLN A 197 -16.41 -3.10 -6.42
CA GLN A 197 -16.99 -4.12 -5.57
C GLN A 197 -16.31 -4.09 -4.22
N VAL A 198 -17.08 -3.83 -3.17
CA VAL A 198 -16.62 -3.97 -1.79
C VAL A 198 -16.79 -5.44 -1.40
N ILE A 199 -15.67 -6.14 -1.27
CA ILE A 199 -15.61 -7.55 -0.93
C ILE A 199 -15.34 -7.69 0.56
N LYS A 200 -16.09 -8.57 1.22
CA LYS A 200 -15.88 -8.99 2.61
C LYS A 200 -15.55 -10.47 2.63
N ILE A 201 -14.46 -10.85 3.29
CA ILE A 201 -14.02 -12.23 3.48
C ILE A 201 -13.97 -12.50 4.99
N PRO A 202 -14.97 -13.20 5.56
CA PRO A 202 -14.99 -13.49 6.98
C PRO A 202 -13.99 -14.59 7.35
N PRO A 203 -13.42 -14.58 8.57
CA PRO A 203 -12.58 -15.67 9.03
C PRO A 203 -13.41 -16.95 9.19
N VAL A 204 -12.84 -18.11 8.86
CA VAL A 204 -13.50 -19.42 9.06
C VAL A 204 -12.94 -20.21 10.23
N GLY A 205 -11.74 -19.85 10.71
CA GLY A 205 -11.16 -20.30 11.99
C GLY A 205 -10.60 -21.72 11.96
N SER A 206 -11.32 -22.68 11.36
CA SER A 206 -10.89 -24.08 11.22
C SER A 206 -11.13 -24.60 9.80
N GLY A 207 -10.68 -23.84 8.80
CA GLY A 207 -10.85 -24.18 7.38
C GLY A 207 -9.66 -23.77 6.53
N THR A 208 -9.81 -23.93 5.21
CA THR A 208 -8.78 -23.53 4.25
C THR A 208 -9.01 -22.11 3.74
N VAL A 209 -7.98 -21.50 3.14
CA VAL A 209 -8.12 -20.26 2.37
C VAL A 209 -9.28 -20.34 1.37
N LYS A 210 -9.44 -21.48 0.69
CA LYS A 210 -10.52 -21.71 -0.27
C LYS A 210 -11.90 -21.63 0.37
N ASP A 211 -12.04 -22.10 1.61
CA ASP A 211 -13.30 -22.04 2.35
C ASP A 211 -13.63 -20.60 2.74
N ALA A 212 -12.64 -19.83 3.19
CA ALA A 212 -12.80 -18.40 3.46
C ALA A 212 -13.18 -17.62 2.20
N LEU A 213 -12.46 -17.81 1.09
CA LEU A 213 -12.76 -17.16 -0.19
C LEU A 213 -14.17 -17.48 -0.69
N LYS A 214 -14.64 -18.73 -0.52
CA LYS A 214 -16.01 -19.13 -0.88
C LYS A 214 -17.09 -18.53 0.01
N LYS A 215 -16.78 -18.27 1.29
CA LYS A 215 -17.70 -17.55 2.19
C LYS A 215 -17.68 -16.05 1.97
N GLY A 216 -16.64 -15.53 1.30
CA GLY A 216 -16.57 -14.13 0.95
C GLY A 216 -17.74 -13.69 0.08
N SER A 217 -18.14 -12.44 0.22
CA SER A 217 -19.27 -11.87 -0.50
C SER A 217 -19.00 -10.43 -0.92
N ILE A 218 -19.69 -10.00 -1.97
CA ILE A 218 -19.76 -8.59 -2.36
C ILE A 218 -20.85 -7.95 -1.47
N ILE A 219 -20.46 -7.01 -0.63
CA ILE A 219 -21.38 -6.33 0.29
C ILE A 219 -21.91 -5.01 -0.26
N ALA A 220 -21.21 -4.41 -1.24
CA ALA A 220 -21.67 -3.22 -1.95
C ALA A 220 -21.09 -3.18 -3.37
N SER A 221 -21.90 -2.71 -4.33
CA SER A 221 -21.49 -2.40 -5.70
C SER A 221 -21.65 -0.92 -5.96
N ILE A 222 -20.57 -0.26 -6.35
CA ILE A 222 -20.54 1.18 -6.60
C ILE A 222 -20.29 1.39 -8.10
N TYR A 223 -21.14 2.20 -8.72
CA TYR A 223 -20.96 2.61 -10.10
C TYR A 223 -20.03 3.83 -10.16
N PRO A 224 -19.03 3.83 -11.05
CA PRO A 224 -18.17 4.98 -11.24
C PRO A 224 -18.95 6.24 -11.60
N SER A 225 -18.38 7.41 -11.34
CA SER A 225 -19.01 8.68 -11.72
C SER A 225 -19.16 8.83 -13.25
N TRP A 226 -18.34 8.12 -14.03
CA TRP A 226 -18.34 8.13 -15.49
C TRP A 226 -18.73 6.77 -16.06
N ALA A 227 -19.64 6.77 -17.04
CA ALA A 227 -20.20 5.52 -17.59
C ALA A 227 -19.15 4.61 -18.25
N THR A 228 -18.07 5.17 -18.79
CA THR A 228 -17.04 4.44 -19.56
C THR A 228 -15.64 4.52 -18.94
N CYS A 229 -15.50 5.13 -17.77
CA CYS A 229 -14.22 5.30 -17.10
C CYS A 229 -14.30 4.84 -15.63
N CYS A 230 -13.18 4.36 -15.11
CA CYS A 230 -12.99 4.16 -13.67
C CYS A 230 -11.79 4.97 -13.19
N SER A 231 -11.88 5.52 -11.99
CA SER A 231 -10.74 6.03 -11.22
C SER A 231 -9.75 4.91 -10.92
N TYR A 232 -8.46 5.22 -10.99
CA TYR A 232 -7.41 4.53 -10.25
C TYR A 232 -7.66 4.64 -8.73
N TYR A 233 -7.40 3.57 -8.00
CA TYR A 233 -7.38 3.57 -6.53
C TYR A 233 -6.35 2.57 -6.03
N HIS A 234 -5.57 2.99 -5.04
CA HIS A 234 -4.54 2.16 -4.42
C HIS A 234 -5.03 1.52 -3.12
N THR A 235 -5.82 2.28 -2.35
CA THR A 235 -6.36 1.90 -1.04
C THR A 235 -7.77 2.45 -0.85
N PHE A 236 -8.38 2.15 0.30
CA PHE A 236 -9.63 2.72 0.78
C PHE A 236 -9.57 2.90 2.29
N ALA A 237 -10.27 3.90 2.81
CA ALA A 237 -10.33 4.11 4.26
C ALA A 237 -11.43 3.26 4.89
N MET A 238 -11.21 2.82 6.12
CA MET A 238 -12.18 2.07 6.89
C MET A 238 -12.23 2.57 8.34
N THR A 239 -13.44 2.69 8.86
CA THR A 239 -13.75 2.93 10.28
C THR A 239 -14.42 1.70 10.88
N GLU A 240 -14.92 1.80 12.11
CA GLU A 240 -15.71 0.72 12.72
C GLU A 240 -16.92 0.35 11.85
N ASN A 241 -17.71 1.35 11.42
CA ASN A 241 -18.98 1.18 10.74
C ASN A 241 -18.97 1.52 9.25
N TYR A 242 -17.98 2.27 8.75
CA TYR A 242 -17.98 2.77 7.37
C TYR A 242 -16.73 2.36 6.57
N ILE A 243 -16.91 2.26 5.26
CA ILE A 243 -15.85 2.22 4.26
C ILE A 243 -15.96 3.49 3.42
N VAL A 244 -14.82 4.10 3.08
CA VAL A 244 -14.76 5.25 2.20
C VAL A 244 -13.86 4.93 1.00
N LEU A 245 -14.48 4.84 -0.18
CA LEU A 245 -13.77 4.78 -1.46
C LEU A 245 -13.66 6.19 -2.02
N ILE A 246 -12.46 6.60 -2.41
CA ILE A 246 -12.23 7.89 -3.08
C ILE A 246 -12.01 7.63 -4.57
N GLU A 247 -12.93 8.09 -5.41
CA GLU A 247 -12.63 8.29 -6.83
C GLU A 247 -11.79 9.55 -6.94
N GLN A 248 -10.53 9.39 -7.32
CA GLN A 248 -9.60 10.47 -7.61
C GLN A 248 -9.58 10.75 -9.12
N PRO A 249 -9.17 11.96 -9.56
CA PRO A 249 -9.27 12.33 -10.96
C PRO A 249 -8.17 11.73 -11.85
N LEU A 250 -7.71 10.50 -11.58
CA LEU A 250 -6.85 9.72 -12.47
C LEU A 250 -7.69 8.61 -13.13
N LEU A 251 -8.19 8.89 -14.33
CA LEU A 251 -9.22 8.08 -14.98
C LEU A 251 -8.63 7.08 -15.97
N MET A 252 -9.23 5.89 -16.02
CA MET A 252 -8.96 4.84 -17.00
C MET A 252 -10.22 4.56 -17.82
N ASN A 253 -10.16 4.84 -19.11
CA ASN A 253 -11.25 4.48 -20.02
C ASN A 253 -11.24 2.97 -20.29
N VAL A 254 -12.36 2.29 -20.04
CA VAL A 254 -12.45 0.82 -20.10
C VAL A 254 -12.24 0.27 -21.52
N VAL A 255 -12.65 1.03 -22.55
CA VAL A 255 -12.44 0.64 -23.96
C VAL A 255 -10.96 0.76 -24.32
N LYS A 256 -10.32 1.89 -23.96
CA LYS A 256 -8.87 2.07 -24.14
C LYS A 256 -8.08 1.01 -23.38
N LEU A 257 -8.51 0.64 -22.17
CA LEU A 257 -7.87 -0.41 -21.36
C LEU A 257 -7.94 -1.78 -22.05
N ALA A 258 -9.10 -2.14 -22.61
CA ALA A 258 -9.24 -3.38 -23.38
C ALA A 258 -8.33 -3.37 -24.63
N GLU A 259 -8.29 -2.25 -25.36
CA GLU A 259 -7.40 -2.08 -26.51
C GLU A 259 -5.91 -2.17 -26.12
N ALA A 260 -5.51 -1.53 -25.02
CA ALA A 260 -4.16 -1.56 -24.50
C ALA A 260 -3.72 -2.99 -24.18
N LYS A 261 -4.55 -3.75 -23.45
CA LYS A 261 -4.32 -5.17 -23.17
C LYS A 261 -4.16 -5.98 -24.45
N MET A 262 -5.03 -5.77 -25.44
CA MET A 262 -4.93 -6.47 -26.72
C MET A 262 -3.61 -6.17 -27.43
N LYS A 263 -3.11 -4.93 -27.36
CA LYS A 263 -1.89 -4.46 -28.02
C LYS A 263 -0.61 -4.65 -27.20
N GLY A 264 -0.70 -5.17 -25.98
CA GLY A 264 0.44 -5.33 -25.07
C GLY A 264 0.96 -4.01 -24.51
N LYS A 265 0.17 -2.94 -24.55
CA LYS A 265 0.51 -1.63 -23.97
C LYS A 265 0.40 -1.66 -22.45
N ALA A 266 1.13 -0.77 -21.79
CA ALA A 266 1.12 -0.66 -20.34
C ALA A 266 -0.19 -0.03 -19.84
N ILE A 267 -0.53 -0.25 -18.57
CA ILE A 267 -1.75 0.34 -17.97
C ILE A 267 -1.60 1.86 -17.84
N ARG A 268 -0.40 2.35 -17.53
CA ARG A 268 -0.06 3.78 -17.42
C ARG A 268 -0.39 4.57 -18.69
N ASP A 269 -0.30 3.94 -19.87
CA ASP A 269 -0.59 4.56 -21.18
C ASP A 269 -2.06 4.95 -21.38
N VAL A 270 -2.97 4.43 -20.54
CA VAL A 270 -4.42 4.69 -20.62
C VAL A 270 -4.97 5.43 -19.42
N MET A 271 -4.10 5.86 -18.50
CA MET A 271 -4.45 6.71 -17.36
C MET A 271 -4.36 8.18 -17.75
N GLU A 272 -5.39 8.96 -17.39
CA GLU A 272 -5.51 10.38 -17.71
C GLU A 272 -5.90 11.18 -16.47
N TRP A 273 -5.12 12.21 -16.14
CA TRP A 273 -5.44 13.11 -15.04
C TRP A 273 -6.42 14.20 -15.49
N CYS A 274 -7.57 14.25 -14.81
CA CYS A 274 -8.72 15.10 -15.13
C CYS A 274 -9.07 16.00 -13.92
N PRO A 275 -8.23 16.96 -13.53
CA PRO A 275 -8.36 17.67 -12.25
C PRO A 275 -9.66 18.46 -12.09
N THR A 276 -10.35 18.79 -13.17
CA THR A 276 -11.68 19.44 -13.15
C THR A 276 -12.76 18.57 -12.53
N GLU A 277 -12.58 17.25 -12.51
CA GLU A 277 -13.55 16.29 -11.99
C GLU A 277 -13.54 16.16 -10.45
N LYS A 278 -12.49 16.67 -9.78
CA LYS A 278 -12.28 16.62 -8.31
C LYS A 278 -12.28 15.18 -7.74
N ASN A 279 -12.00 15.05 -6.44
CA ASN A 279 -12.10 13.78 -5.72
C ASN A 279 -13.52 13.58 -5.20
N ARG A 280 -14.13 12.42 -5.45
CA ARG A 280 -15.45 12.04 -4.92
C ARG A 280 -15.31 10.94 -3.86
N PHE A 281 -15.91 11.14 -2.69
CA PHE A 281 -15.89 10.18 -1.60
C PHE A 281 -17.22 9.42 -1.58
N PHE A 282 -17.17 8.11 -1.78
CA PHE A 282 -18.29 7.20 -1.59
C PHE A 282 -18.21 6.62 -0.19
N VAL A 283 -19.26 6.85 0.62
CA VAL A 283 -19.36 6.33 1.97
C VAL A 283 -20.31 5.14 1.97
N ILE A 284 -19.84 4.00 2.47
CA ILE A 284 -20.59 2.73 2.52
C ILE A 284 -20.77 2.32 3.98
N ASP A 285 -22.00 2.10 4.41
CA ASP A 285 -22.28 1.52 5.73
C ASP A 285 -21.98 0.01 5.69
N LYS A 286 -20.95 -0.43 6.40
CA LYS A 286 -20.49 -1.82 6.44
C LYS A 286 -21.54 -2.79 6.98
N ARG A 287 -22.47 -2.30 7.80
CA ARG A 287 -23.48 -3.13 8.48
C ARG A 287 -24.60 -3.51 7.52
N THR A 288 -24.93 -2.63 6.59
CA THR A 288 -26.07 -2.79 5.68
C THR A 288 -25.65 -2.99 4.22
N GLY A 289 -24.42 -2.62 3.85
CA GLY A 289 -23.99 -2.52 2.45
C GLY A 289 -24.54 -1.29 1.72
N GLU A 290 -25.27 -0.41 2.41
CA GLU A 290 -25.86 0.79 1.82
C GLU A 290 -24.76 1.81 1.47
N VAL A 291 -24.69 2.19 0.20
CA VAL A 291 -23.91 3.35 -0.24
C VAL A 291 -24.73 4.60 0.05
N LEU A 292 -24.20 5.51 0.86
CA LEU A 292 -24.88 6.76 1.17
C LEU A 292 -25.14 7.57 -0.11
N LYS A 293 -26.34 8.12 -0.23
CA LYS A 293 -26.74 8.95 -1.39
C LYS A 293 -26.03 10.29 -1.44
N THR A 294 -25.51 10.75 -0.30
CA THR A 294 -24.77 12.01 -0.19
C THR A 294 -23.51 11.96 -1.05
N LYS A 295 -23.34 12.98 -1.88
CA LYS A 295 -22.15 13.14 -2.71
C LYS A 295 -21.20 14.10 -2.01
N TYR A 296 -20.04 13.58 -1.61
CA TYR A 296 -18.97 14.36 -1.02
C TYR A 296 -17.89 14.60 -2.07
N TYR A 297 -17.42 15.83 -2.19
CA TYR A 297 -16.35 16.22 -3.11
C TYR A 297 -15.28 17.01 -2.38
N ALA A 298 -14.01 16.77 -2.68
CA ALA A 298 -12.95 17.69 -2.25
C ALA A 298 -13.09 19.04 -2.98
N ASP A 299 -12.77 20.14 -2.32
CA ASP A 299 -12.76 21.46 -2.95
C ASP A 299 -11.60 21.61 -3.95
N LYS A 300 -10.45 20.99 -3.65
CA LYS A 300 -9.26 20.87 -4.50
C LYS A 300 -9.05 19.41 -4.94
N PRO A 301 -8.69 19.15 -6.21
CA PRO A 301 -8.28 17.82 -6.64
C PRO A 301 -6.95 17.43 -6.00
N PHE A 302 -6.78 16.14 -5.72
CA PHE A 302 -5.54 15.56 -5.21
C PHE A 302 -5.39 14.11 -5.67
N PHE A 303 -4.15 13.65 -5.77
CA PHE A 303 -3.82 12.25 -6.01
C PHE A 303 -3.39 11.61 -4.69
N PHE A 304 -3.66 10.32 -4.48
CA PHE A 304 -3.18 9.63 -3.28
C PHE A 304 -2.96 8.14 -3.52
N PHE A 305 -1.97 7.60 -2.83
CA PHE A 305 -1.77 6.17 -2.67
C PHE A 305 -2.32 5.70 -1.33
N HIS A 306 -1.93 6.36 -0.24
CA HIS A 306 -2.14 5.85 1.12
C HIS A 306 -3.07 6.73 1.95
N TYR A 307 -3.71 6.10 2.92
CA TYR A 307 -4.31 6.79 4.05
C TYR A 307 -3.62 6.28 5.31
N ALA A 308 -3.43 7.14 6.30
CA ALA A 308 -2.80 6.78 7.56
C ALA A 308 -3.78 5.97 8.43
N ASN A 309 -4.97 6.53 8.65
CA ASN A 309 -6.02 5.93 9.46
C ASN A 309 -7.36 6.66 9.28
N ALA A 310 -8.45 6.06 9.74
CA ALA A 310 -9.77 6.71 9.77
C ALA A 310 -10.60 6.25 10.98
N TYR A 311 -11.48 7.10 11.49
CA TYR A 311 -12.35 6.81 12.64
C TYR A 311 -13.64 7.63 12.62
N GLU A 312 -14.55 7.34 13.55
CA GLU A 312 -15.82 8.05 13.72
C GLU A 312 -15.81 8.87 15.01
N GLU A 313 -16.28 10.12 14.96
CA GLU A 313 -16.48 10.99 16.14
C GLU A 313 -17.59 12.00 15.86
N ASP A 314 -18.55 12.14 16.79
CA ASP A 314 -19.68 13.08 16.73
C ASP A 314 -20.40 13.16 15.37
N ASP A 315 -20.80 12.01 14.81
CA ASP A 315 -21.43 11.88 13.49
C ASP A 315 -20.56 12.35 12.31
N HIS A 316 -19.23 12.29 12.45
CA HIS A 316 -18.29 12.53 11.36
C HIS A 316 -17.37 11.32 11.17
N ILE A 317 -16.99 11.07 9.92
CA ILE A 317 -15.84 10.23 9.57
C ILE A 317 -14.63 11.14 9.46
N ILE A 318 -13.61 10.86 10.25
CA ILE A 318 -12.30 11.53 10.17
C ILE A 318 -11.33 10.60 9.46
N MET A 319 -10.62 11.12 8.47
CA MET A 319 -9.63 10.35 7.74
C MET A 319 -8.41 11.21 7.43
N ASP A 320 -7.23 10.63 7.66
CA ASP A 320 -5.95 11.27 7.41
C ASP A 320 -5.32 10.59 6.19
N ILE A 321 -5.07 11.36 5.13
CA ILE A 321 -4.65 10.88 3.81
C ILE A 321 -3.27 11.45 3.48
N ASP A 322 -2.42 10.64 2.88
CA ASP A 322 -1.17 11.10 2.29
C ASP A 322 -1.41 11.55 0.85
N ALA A 323 -1.59 12.85 0.66
CA ALA A 323 -2.15 13.45 -0.54
C ALA A 323 -1.12 14.28 -1.32
N TYR A 324 -1.04 14.03 -2.61
CA TYR A 324 -0.27 14.77 -3.60
C TYR A 324 -1.16 15.78 -4.34
N PRO A 325 -0.63 16.92 -4.81
CA PRO A 325 -1.42 17.84 -5.61
C PRO A 325 -1.85 17.25 -6.97
N ASN A 326 -1.08 16.30 -7.53
CA ASN A 326 -1.39 15.56 -8.75
C ASN A 326 -0.61 14.22 -8.83
N GLU A 327 -0.77 13.50 -9.93
CA GLU A 327 -0.20 12.17 -10.18
C GLU A 327 1.28 12.15 -10.60
N ASN A 328 1.97 13.30 -10.67
CA ASN A 328 3.35 13.38 -11.18
C ASN A 328 4.35 12.50 -10.42
N VAL A 329 4.05 12.10 -9.19
CA VAL A 329 4.83 11.10 -8.44
C VAL A 329 5.03 9.80 -9.24
N LEU A 330 4.07 9.39 -10.06
CA LEU A 330 4.19 8.22 -10.93
C LEU A 330 5.37 8.33 -11.89
N ASP A 331 5.67 9.53 -12.38
CA ASP A 331 6.77 9.77 -13.32
C ASP A 331 8.13 9.84 -12.60
N VAL A 332 8.14 10.30 -11.34
CA VAL A 332 9.34 10.27 -10.47
C VAL A 332 9.82 8.84 -10.27
N MET A 333 8.88 7.89 -10.16
CA MET A 333 9.16 6.46 -9.96
C MET A 333 9.71 5.76 -11.21
N ASN A 334 9.90 6.46 -12.33
CA ASN A 334 10.52 5.88 -13.51
C ASN A 334 11.98 5.48 -13.24
N MET A 335 12.38 4.30 -13.72
CA MET A 335 13.70 3.72 -13.44
C MET A 335 14.85 4.63 -13.88
N VAL A 336 14.67 5.38 -14.98
CA VAL A 336 15.65 6.35 -15.46
C VAL A 336 15.85 7.51 -14.47
N ASN A 337 14.80 7.95 -13.80
CA ASN A 337 14.86 9.04 -12.83
C ASN A 337 15.54 8.54 -11.54
N ILE A 338 15.02 7.46 -10.96
CA ILE A 338 15.53 6.95 -9.68
C ILE A 338 17.01 6.51 -9.76
N ARG A 339 17.43 5.89 -10.87
CA ARG A 339 18.84 5.45 -11.05
C ARG A 339 19.81 6.61 -11.29
N ASN A 340 19.30 7.76 -11.72
CA ASN A 340 20.07 8.99 -11.86
C ASN A 340 19.98 9.88 -10.60
N GLY A 341 19.26 9.45 -9.57
CA GLY A 341 19.05 10.24 -8.35
C GLY A 341 18.13 11.45 -8.57
N ASN A 342 17.33 11.45 -9.63
CA ASN A 342 16.37 12.51 -9.89
C ASN A 342 15.05 12.18 -9.18
N PHE A 343 14.88 12.75 -7.99
CA PHE A 343 13.66 12.63 -7.19
C PHE A 343 12.91 13.96 -7.10
N ASP A 344 13.12 14.87 -8.05
CA ASP A 344 12.40 16.14 -8.10
C ASP A 344 10.93 15.91 -8.49
N GLY A 345 10.01 16.55 -7.77
CA GLY A 345 8.59 16.48 -8.04
C GLY A 345 7.78 16.97 -6.85
N GLU A 346 6.47 17.11 -7.04
CA GLU A 346 5.58 17.55 -5.96
C GLU A 346 5.57 16.53 -4.82
N GLN A 347 5.66 17.05 -3.60
CA GLN A 347 5.63 16.26 -2.39
C GLN A 347 4.20 16.10 -1.93
N SER A 348 3.93 14.96 -1.30
CA SER A 348 2.70 14.73 -0.59
C SER A 348 2.69 15.45 0.77
N GLY A 349 1.53 15.52 1.38
CA GLY A 349 1.37 15.92 2.78
C GLY A 349 0.21 15.16 3.41
N ILE A 350 0.24 15.05 4.75
CA ILE A 350 -0.88 14.47 5.47
C ILE A 350 -2.03 15.48 5.49
N VAL A 351 -3.18 15.09 4.95
CA VAL A 351 -4.39 15.91 4.87
C VAL A 351 -5.53 15.22 5.59
N ARG A 352 -6.10 15.89 6.60
CA ARG A 352 -7.28 15.46 7.34
C ARG A 352 -8.55 15.91 6.66
N PHE A 353 -9.44 14.97 6.35
CA PHE A 353 -10.81 15.25 5.93
C PHE A 353 -11.80 14.86 7.04
N ALA A 354 -12.84 15.69 7.22
CA ALA A 354 -13.95 15.43 8.13
C ALA A 354 -15.27 15.38 7.35
N LEU A 355 -15.83 14.18 7.20
CA LEU A 355 -17.05 13.93 6.43
C LEU A 355 -18.24 13.80 7.39
N PRO A 356 -19.23 14.72 7.37
CA PRO A 356 -20.44 14.54 8.16
C PRO A 356 -21.23 13.33 7.65
N ILE A 357 -21.63 12.43 8.54
CA ILE A 357 -22.41 11.24 8.19
C ILE A 357 -23.86 11.65 8.01
N THR A 358 -24.23 12.04 6.77
CA THR A 358 -25.58 12.49 6.46
C THR A 358 -26.23 11.66 5.36
N LYS A 359 -27.50 11.29 5.56
CA LYS A 359 -28.34 10.63 4.53
C LYS A 359 -29.06 11.63 3.65
N ASN A 360 -29.26 12.86 4.13
CA ASN A 360 -29.94 13.92 3.41
C ASN A 360 -29.22 15.26 3.62
N VAL A 361 -28.48 15.68 2.59
CA VAL A 361 -27.78 16.97 2.59
C VAL A 361 -28.69 18.16 2.90
N LYS A 362 -30.00 18.05 2.66
CA LYS A 362 -30.96 19.14 2.91
C LYS A 362 -31.18 19.44 4.38
N ASP A 363 -30.78 18.55 5.27
CA ASP A 363 -30.84 18.74 6.73
C ASP A 363 -29.80 19.75 7.23
N HIS A 364 -28.84 20.13 6.38
CA HIS A 364 -27.81 21.14 6.67
C HIS A 364 -28.07 22.46 5.92
N PRO A 365 -27.83 23.62 6.54
CA PRO A 365 -27.93 24.92 5.87
C PRO A 365 -26.87 25.03 4.76
N LYS A 366 -27.18 25.79 3.70
CA LYS A 366 -26.20 26.06 2.63
C LYS A 366 -25.04 26.91 3.16
N GLY A 367 -23.82 26.62 2.70
CA GLY A 367 -22.61 27.44 2.91
C GLY A 367 -21.94 27.36 4.28
N GLY A 368 -22.70 27.10 5.36
CA GLY A 368 -22.13 26.96 6.71
C GLY A 368 -21.25 25.71 6.86
N ASN A 369 -20.21 25.80 7.70
CA ASN A 369 -19.42 24.63 8.08
C ASN A 369 -20.27 23.67 8.91
N ILE A 370 -20.34 22.41 8.48
CA ILE A 370 -21.07 21.32 9.13
C ILE A 370 -20.21 20.65 10.20
N VAL A 371 -18.88 20.69 10.05
CA VAL A 371 -17.91 20.08 10.98
C VAL A 371 -17.99 20.77 12.33
N ARG A 372 -18.21 19.97 13.39
CA ARG A 372 -18.41 20.46 14.78
C ARG A 372 -17.23 20.15 15.71
N LEU A 373 -16.23 19.46 15.20
CA LEU A 373 -15.09 18.97 15.98
C LEU A 373 -14.09 20.11 16.21
N PRO A 374 -13.82 20.50 17.48
CA PRO A 374 -13.05 21.71 17.77
C PRO A 374 -11.55 21.57 17.51
N TYR A 375 -11.04 20.35 17.37
CA TYR A 375 -9.61 20.06 17.22
C TYR A 375 -9.14 20.04 15.75
N THR A 376 -10.05 20.18 14.78
CA THR A 376 -9.71 20.13 13.35
C THR A 376 -10.11 21.42 12.64
N ARG A 377 -9.27 21.85 11.71
CA ARG A 377 -9.56 22.95 10.77
C ARG A 377 -10.25 22.47 9.50
N ALA A 378 -10.44 21.15 9.33
CA ALA A 378 -11.17 20.61 8.19
C ALA A 378 -12.61 21.13 8.18
N THR A 379 -13.14 21.42 6.99
CA THR A 379 -14.51 21.92 6.86
C THR A 379 -15.32 21.10 5.88
N ALA A 380 -16.63 21.05 6.09
CA ALA A 380 -17.58 20.45 5.17
C ALA A 380 -18.73 21.42 4.98
N ARG A 381 -19.02 21.78 3.73
CA ARG A 381 -20.01 22.82 3.39
C ARG A 381 -21.03 22.23 2.44
N ARG A 382 -22.30 22.51 2.68
CA ARG A 382 -23.33 22.12 1.70
C ARG A 382 -23.31 23.10 0.52
N GLU A 383 -23.09 22.57 -0.68
CA GLU A 383 -23.27 23.28 -1.94
C GLU A 383 -24.36 22.59 -2.76
N ASN A 384 -25.54 23.20 -2.84
CA ASN A 384 -26.73 22.62 -3.49
C ASN A 384 -27.10 21.24 -2.91
N ASP A 385 -26.91 20.18 -3.69
CA ASP A 385 -27.21 18.79 -3.33
C ASP A 385 -25.92 17.96 -3.06
N THR A 386 -24.79 18.63 -2.82
CA THR A 386 -23.50 18.01 -2.49
C THR A 386 -22.93 18.58 -1.20
N ILE A 387 -21.95 17.86 -0.63
CA ILE A 387 -21.09 18.33 0.44
C ILE A 387 -19.70 18.54 -0.15
N VAL A 388 -19.16 19.74 0.00
CA VAL A 388 -17.79 20.09 -0.40
C VAL A 388 -16.90 20.07 0.83
N LEU A 389 -15.84 19.28 0.77
CA LEU A 389 -14.87 19.04 1.84
C LEU A 389 -13.62 19.88 1.58
N HIS A 390 -13.16 20.57 2.61
CA HIS A 390 -11.84 21.18 2.64
C HIS A 390 -10.98 20.39 3.62
N GLY A 391 -9.86 19.85 3.11
CA GLY A 391 -8.89 19.14 3.92
C GLY A 391 -8.03 20.08 4.76
N GLU A 392 -7.67 19.66 5.97
CA GLU A 392 -6.67 20.33 6.81
C GLU A 392 -5.31 19.69 6.58
N GLU A 393 -4.33 20.47 6.14
CA GLU A 393 -2.94 20.04 6.05
C GLU A 393 -2.33 19.91 7.46
N LEU A 394 -1.62 18.81 7.68
CA LEU A 394 -1.04 18.39 8.96
C LEU A 394 0.47 18.14 8.80
N GLY A 395 1.28 18.85 9.59
CA GLY A 395 2.72 18.68 9.59
C GLY A 395 3.42 19.21 8.33
N GLU A 396 4.65 18.76 8.14
CA GLU A 396 5.51 19.11 6.99
C GLU A 396 5.26 18.17 5.80
N LEU A 397 5.61 18.61 4.60
CA LEU A 397 5.48 17.82 3.37
C LEU A 397 6.55 16.72 3.25
N GLY A 398 6.22 15.67 2.51
CA GLY A 398 7.12 14.59 2.12
C GLY A 398 7.12 13.38 3.07
N LEU A 399 6.06 13.20 3.88
CA LEU A 399 5.90 12.05 4.75
C LEU A 399 5.14 10.92 4.04
N GLU A 400 5.87 9.91 3.55
CA GLU A 400 5.33 8.77 2.80
C GLU A 400 5.17 7.51 3.63
N GLY A 401 4.35 6.58 3.11
CA GLY A 401 4.07 5.29 3.77
C GLY A 401 3.52 5.49 5.18
N PRO A 402 2.48 6.32 5.36
CA PRO A 402 1.98 6.65 6.68
C PRO A 402 1.38 5.41 7.34
N THR A 403 1.66 5.24 8.62
CA THR A 403 1.09 4.18 9.45
C THR A 403 0.81 4.68 10.85
N VAL A 404 -0.05 3.97 11.56
CA VAL A 404 -0.35 4.19 12.97
C VAL A 404 -0.05 2.91 13.75
N THR A 405 0.07 3.01 15.08
CA THR A 405 0.13 1.80 15.92
C THR A 405 -1.06 0.88 15.60
N PRO A 406 -0.87 -0.44 15.50
CA PRO A 406 -1.97 -1.36 15.24
C PRO A 406 -3.06 -1.28 16.31
N LEU A 407 -2.75 -0.79 17.52
CA LEU A 407 -3.70 -0.57 18.62
C LEU A 407 -4.75 0.53 18.32
N ARG A 408 -4.45 1.43 17.38
CA ARG A 408 -5.31 2.56 17.00
C ARG A 408 -5.88 2.47 15.59
N ARG A 409 -5.63 1.38 14.86
CA ARG A 409 -6.23 1.18 13.55
C ARG A 409 -7.76 1.24 13.66
N HIS A 410 -8.39 2.03 12.78
CA HIS A 410 -9.83 2.31 12.75
C HIS A 410 -10.37 3.09 13.96
N LYS A 411 -9.50 3.68 14.78
CA LYS A 411 -9.82 4.43 16.01
C LYS A 411 -9.12 5.80 16.01
N LYS A 412 -9.60 6.70 16.86
CA LYS A 412 -8.94 7.99 17.11
C LYS A 412 -7.49 7.75 17.54
N HIS A 413 -6.58 8.51 16.95
CA HIS A 413 -5.14 8.38 17.09
C HIS A 413 -4.50 9.78 17.15
N ARG A 414 -3.28 9.84 17.69
CA ARG A 414 -2.48 11.07 17.82
C ARG A 414 -1.22 11.03 16.97
N TYR A 415 -0.62 9.87 16.75
CA TYR A 415 0.68 9.77 16.09
C TYR A 415 0.58 9.06 14.73
N ILE A 416 1.23 9.65 13.73
CA ILE A 416 1.47 9.03 12.43
C ILE A 416 2.97 8.83 12.27
N TYR A 417 3.37 7.66 11.78
CA TYR A 417 4.74 7.34 11.44
C TYR A 417 4.87 7.21 9.93
N GLY A 418 5.99 7.67 9.37
CA GLY A 418 6.27 7.54 7.94
C GLY A 418 7.76 7.65 7.64
N THR A 419 8.10 7.60 6.36
CA THR A 419 9.45 7.78 5.83
C THR A 419 9.48 8.89 4.79
N GLY A 420 10.55 9.67 4.72
CA GLY A 420 10.75 10.60 3.59
C GLY A 420 11.33 9.95 2.34
N THR A 421 11.59 8.64 2.39
CA THR A 421 12.15 7.85 1.28
C THR A 421 13.41 8.48 0.68
N PHE A 422 13.37 8.84 -0.61
CA PHE A 422 14.46 9.44 -1.39
C PHE A 422 14.18 10.91 -1.72
N ARG A 423 13.10 11.48 -1.19
CA ARG A 423 12.63 12.84 -1.53
C ARG A 423 13.41 13.86 -0.71
N SER A 424 13.72 15.00 -1.31
CA SER A 424 14.31 16.14 -0.61
C SER A 424 13.31 16.76 0.38
N GLY A 425 13.76 17.61 1.31
CA GLY A 425 12.88 18.35 2.21
C GLY A 425 12.98 17.92 3.68
N PHE A 426 11.98 18.26 4.48
CA PHE A 426 12.04 18.09 5.95
C PHE A 426 12.23 16.63 6.37
N HIS A 427 11.55 15.70 5.70
CA HIS A 427 11.60 14.27 5.99
C HIS A 427 12.69 13.51 5.21
N GLU A 428 13.52 14.19 4.42
CA GLU A 428 14.52 13.56 3.55
C GLU A 428 15.36 12.51 4.29
N ASN A 429 15.44 11.29 3.74
CA ASN A 429 16.29 10.21 4.25
C ASN A 429 16.05 9.89 5.74
N ALA A 430 14.80 10.03 6.20
CA ALA A 430 14.45 9.91 7.62
C ALA A 430 13.21 9.05 7.84
N LEU A 431 13.14 8.47 9.05
CA LEU A 431 11.89 8.01 9.65
C LEU A 431 11.34 9.14 10.50
N SER A 432 10.04 9.36 10.46
CA SER A 432 9.41 10.49 11.15
C SER A 432 8.18 10.06 11.91
N LYS A 433 7.94 10.73 13.03
CA LYS A 433 6.73 10.66 13.83
C LYS A 433 6.09 12.03 13.87
N LEU A 434 4.90 12.16 13.30
CA LEU A 434 4.06 13.35 13.35
C LEU A 434 3.11 13.28 14.54
N ASP A 435 3.09 14.32 15.37
CA ASP A 435 2.11 14.52 16.43
C ASP A 435 0.95 15.40 15.92
N LEU A 436 -0.25 14.82 15.86
CA LEU A 436 -1.43 15.49 15.31
C LEU A 436 -2.04 16.54 16.24
N GLU A 437 -1.64 16.60 17.51
CA GLU A 437 -2.08 17.65 18.43
C GLU A 437 -1.22 18.91 18.31
N THR A 438 0.09 18.77 18.09
CA THR A 438 1.02 19.89 17.99
C THR A 438 1.33 20.29 16.55
N GLY A 439 1.19 19.37 15.59
CA GLY A 439 1.63 19.51 14.21
C GLY A 439 3.14 19.31 14.03
N GLU A 440 3.88 19.00 15.09
CA GLU A 440 5.34 18.85 15.04
C GLU A 440 5.74 17.40 14.71
N SER A 441 6.91 17.26 14.08
CA SER A 441 7.50 15.95 13.78
C SER A 441 8.83 15.72 14.49
N ILE A 442 9.01 14.53 15.06
CA ILE A 442 10.30 14.03 15.53
C ILE A 442 10.89 13.13 14.44
N VAL A 443 12.12 13.41 14.02
CA VAL A 443 12.80 12.69 12.93
C VAL A 443 13.98 11.88 13.44
N TRP A 444 14.08 10.63 13.00
CA TRP A 444 15.32 9.86 13.05
C TRP A 444 16.05 10.03 11.72
N ARG A 445 17.28 10.55 11.79
CA ARG A 445 18.19 10.69 10.65
C ARG A 445 19.62 10.51 11.14
N ASP A 446 20.26 9.44 10.72
CA ASP A 446 21.66 9.15 11.10
C ASP A 446 22.66 9.72 10.07
N ALA A 447 22.43 9.48 8.78
CA ALA A 447 23.26 10.04 7.72
C ALA A 447 22.47 10.30 6.42
N ASN A 448 22.91 11.27 5.62
CA ASN A 448 22.26 11.65 4.35
C ASN A 448 22.41 10.60 3.22
N TYR A 449 23.03 9.44 3.51
CA TYR A 449 23.18 8.33 2.57
C TYR A 449 22.47 7.06 3.05
N PHE A 450 21.67 7.15 4.12
CA PHE A 450 20.82 6.08 4.61
C PHE A 450 19.38 6.32 4.21
N PHE A 451 18.77 5.36 3.51
CA PHE A 451 17.42 5.48 2.98
C PHE A 451 16.51 4.47 3.68
N PRO A 452 15.79 4.87 4.74
CA PRO A 452 14.90 3.98 5.45
C PRO A 452 13.63 3.69 4.63
N GLY A 453 13.25 2.41 4.57
CA GLY A 453 11.96 1.97 4.05
C GLY A 453 10.79 2.27 4.99
N GLU A 454 9.60 1.86 4.58
CA GLU A 454 8.36 2.00 5.37
C GLU A 454 8.53 1.52 6.83
N PRO A 455 8.07 2.30 7.83
CA PRO A 455 8.10 1.92 9.24
C PRO A 455 7.08 0.84 9.58
N GLU A 456 7.50 -0.24 10.25
CA GLU A 456 6.62 -1.24 10.84
C GLU A 456 6.58 -1.10 12.37
N PHE A 457 5.43 -0.71 12.92
CA PHE A 457 5.26 -0.48 14.35
C PHE A 457 4.96 -1.78 15.11
N LEU A 458 5.74 -2.06 16.15
CA LEU A 458 5.56 -3.17 17.08
C LEU A 458 5.23 -2.63 18.49
N PRO A 459 4.00 -2.84 19.01
CA PRO A 459 3.66 -2.46 20.38
C PRO A 459 4.51 -3.20 21.41
N LEU A 460 4.87 -2.52 22.49
CA LEU A 460 5.42 -3.18 23.67
C LEU A 460 4.38 -4.17 24.25
N PRO A 461 4.82 -5.30 24.85
CA PRO A 461 3.90 -6.24 25.49
C PRO A 461 2.95 -5.64 26.52
N ASP A 462 3.43 -4.65 27.27
CA ASP A 462 2.68 -3.94 28.31
C ASP A 462 2.43 -2.47 27.93
N ALA A 463 2.25 -2.18 26.63
CA ALA A 463 2.02 -0.83 26.11
C ALA A 463 0.85 -0.12 26.84
N LYS A 464 1.11 1.09 27.33
CA LYS A 464 0.13 1.95 28.02
C LYS A 464 -0.26 3.14 27.17
N ASP A 465 0.71 3.72 26.47
CA ASP A 465 0.55 4.82 25.56
C ASP A 465 0.49 4.35 24.10
N GLU A 466 -0.02 5.22 23.23
CA GLU A 466 -0.16 4.94 21.80
C GLU A 466 1.17 4.67 21.10
N ASP A 467 2.24 5.30 21.56
CA ASP A 467 3.60 5.26 21.03
C ASP A 467 4.55 4.39 21.87
N ASP A 468 4.02 3.58 22.78
CA ASP A 468 4.80 2.56 23.50
C ASP A 468 5.12 1.38 22.58
N GLY A 469 6.20 1.50 21.82
CA GLY A 469 6.59 0.50 20.83
C GLY A 469 7.98 0.70 20.23
N ILE A 470 8.32 -0.20 19.32
CA ILE A 470 9.51 -0.14 18.47
C ILE A 470 9.07 -0.04 17.02
N ILE A 471 9.77 0.76 16.23
CA ILE A 471 9.62 0.76 14.77
C ILE A 471 10.76 -0.04 14.16
N LEU A 472 10.41 -0.95 13.25
CA LEU A 472 11.35 -1.62 12.36
C LEU A 472 11.38 -0.92 11.00
N SER A 473 12.57 -0.77 10.43
CA SER A 473 12.71 -0.31 9.04
C SER A 473 13.95 -0.91 8.40
N ALA A 474 13.83 -1.44 7.19
CA ALA A 474 14.98 -1.82 6.39
C ALA A 474 15.62 -0.56 5.78
N VAL A 475 16.92 -0.38 5.97
CA VAL A 475 17.67 0.81 5.54
C VAL A 475 18.71 0.43 4.50
N SER A 476 18.64 1.07 3.34
CA SER A 476 19.67 0.96 2.31
C SER A 476 20.78 1.98 2.52
N ASP A 477 22.02 1.53 2.39
CA ASP A 477 23.20 2.40 2.38
C ASP A 477 23.61 2.72 0.95
N GLY A 478 23.41 3.97 0.55
CA GLY A 478 23.62 4.44 -0.81
C GLY A 478 25.08 4.58 -1.22
N ARG A 479 26.04 4.30 -0.35
CA ARG A 479 27.47 4.29 -0.70
C ARG A 479 27.84 2.99 -1.41
N ASP A 480 28.85 3.03 -2.29
CA ASP A 480 29.31 1.83 -3.02
C ASP A 480 29.71 0.68 -2.08
N ASN A 481 30.49 0.99 -1.05
CA ASN A 481 30.93 0.03 -0.02
C ASN A 481 30.03 0.06 1.23
N GLY A 482 28.82 0.60 1.08
CA GLY A 482 27.83 0.72 2.16
C GLY A 482 27.18 -0.61 2.51
N GLN A 483 26.80 -0.76 3.78
CA GLN A 483 26.18 -1.97 4.31
C GLN A 483 24.75 -1.69 4.74
N ASP A 484 23.80 -2.42 4.16
CA ASP A 484 22.37 -2.28 4.49
C ASP A 484 22.07 -2.91 5.86
N PHE A 485 21.00 -2.47 6.52
CA PHE A 485 20.66 -2.98 7.85
C PHE A 485 19.16 -2.91 8.15
N LEU A 486 18.73 -3.75 9.09
CA LEU A 486 17.44 -3.58 9.76
C LEU A 486 17.62 -2.65 10.97
N LEU A 487 16.94 -1.52 10.98
CA LEU A 487 16.92 -0.55 12.05
C LEU A 487 15.80 -0.84 13.05
N MET A 488 16.07 -0.60 14.34
CA MET A 488 15.09 -0.59 15.42
C MET A 488 15.17 0.74 16.17
N ILE A 489 14.07 1.51 16.17
CA ILE A 489 13.98 2.77 16.92
C ILE A 489 12.84 2.72 17.94
N ASP A 490 13.01 3.41 19.05
CA ASP A 490 11.97 3.64 20.04
C ASP A 490 10.92 4.58 19.44
N ALA A 491 9.66 4.14 19.37
CA ALA A 491 8.61 4.88 18.68
C ALA A 491 8.16 6.15 19.42
N LYS A 492 8.44 6.24 20.73
CA LYS A 492 8.14 7.42 21.53
C LYS A 492 9.13 8.54 21.25
N THR A 493 10.41 8.22 21.31
CA THR A 493 11.54 9.16 21.26
C THR A 493 12.20 9.30 19.89
N MET A 494 11.90 8.40 18.95
CA MET A 494 12.56 8.24 17.65
C MET A 494 14.09 8.03 17.75
N LYS A 495 14.57 7.56 18.91
CA LYS A 495 15.99 7.24 19.12
C LYS A 495 16.26 5.79 18.75
N GLU A 496 17.44 5.56 18.19
CA GLU A 496 17.88 4.21 17.88
C GLU A 496 18.09 3.36 19.12
N VAL A 497 17.57 2.13 19.05
CA VAL A 497 17.77 1.08 20.05
C VAL A 497 18.87 0.13 19.60
N GLY A 498 18.91 -0.19 18.31
CA GLY A 498 19.97 -0.96 17.68
C GLY A 498 19.69 -1.20 16.20
N ARG A 499 20.63 -1.88 15.54
CA ARG A 499 20.50 -2.29 14.15
C ARG A 499 21.16 -3.65 13.90
N ALA A 500 20.65 -4.36 12.90
CA ALA A 500 21.18 -5.63 12.44
C ALA A 500 21.76 -5.46 11.04
N MET A 501 23.09 -5.47 10.93
CA MET A 501 23.84 -5.24 9.69
C MET A 501 23.83 -6.49 8.80
N CYS A 502 23.41 -6.34 7.54
CA CYS A 502 23.33 -7.42 6.55
C CYS A 502 24.54 -7.36 5.61
N ASN A 503 25.13 -8.50 5.27
CA ASN A 503 26.20 -8.57 4.26
C ASN A 503 25.62 -8.52 2.86
N SER A 504 24.44 -9.10 2.69
CA SER A 504 23.69 -9.09 1.45
C SER A 504 22.90 -7.78 1.31
N GLN A 505 22.84 -7.25 0.09
CA GLN A 505 22.00 -6.10 -0.22
C GLN A 505 20.53 -6.38 0.14
N ILE A 506 19.88 -5.38 0.73
CA ILE A 506 18.44 -5.36 0.97
C ILE A 506 17.78 -4.58 -0.17
N PRO A 507 16.95 -5.22 -1.03
CA PRO A 507 16.20 -4.48 -2.02
C PRO A 507 15.27 -3.47 -1.36
N GLN A 508 15.04 -2.35 -2.05
CA GLN A 508 14.05 -1.37 -1.65
C GLN A 508 12.65 -1.96 -1.79
N CYS A 509 12.15 -2.64 -0.76
CA CYS A 509 10.79 -3.16 -0.72
C CYS A 509 9.78 -2.05 -0.40
N ILE A 510 8.57 -2.16 -0.95
CA ILE A 510 7.51 -1.15 -0.81
C ILE A 510 6.88 -1.30 0.58
N HIS A 511 6.15 -2.39 0.79
CA HIS A 511 5.46 -2.66 2.05
C HIS A 511 6.04 -3.85 2.82
N GLY A 512 5.79 -3.87 4.13
CA GLY A 512 6.15 -4.97 5.00
C GLY A 512 5.10 -5.29 6.04
N THR A 513 5.20 -6.48 6.64
CA THR A 513 4.40 -6.85 7.80
C THR A 513 5.20 -7.72 8.74
N PHE A 514 5.09 -7.45 10.03
CA PHE A 514 5.64 -8.31 11.06
C PHE A 514 4.68 -9.44 11.41
N PHE A 515 5.17 -10.68 11.34
CA PHE A 515 4.41 -11.88 11.65
C PHE A 515 4.85 -12.43 13.01
N PRO A 516 4.17 -12.07 14.12
CA PRO A 516 4.58 -12.45 15.46
C PRO A 516 4.51 -13.96 15.69
N ASP A 517 5.45 -14.48 16.46
CA ASP A 517 5.36 -15.82 16.99
C ASP A 517 4.28 -15.89 18.08
N LYS A 518 3.83 -17.10 18.45
CA LYS A 518 2.76 -17.30 19.44
C LYS A 518 3.03 -16.60 20.79
N SER A 519 4.29 -16.46 21.18
CA SER A 519 4.72 -15.74 22.39
C SER A 519 4.40 -14.24 22.34
N MET A 520 4.49 -13.62 21.17
CA MET A 520 4.28 -12.19 20.93
C MET A 520 2.85 -11.82 20.59
N LYS A 521 2.03 -12.80 20.14
CA LYS A 521 0.66 -12.54 19.69
C LYS A 521 -0.15 -11.71 20.70
N LYS A 522 0.00 -11.94 22.01
CA LYS A 522 -0.76 -11.23 23.05
C LYS A 522 -0.55 -9.71 23.09
N SER A 523 0.55 -9.20 22.55
CA SER A 523 0.88 -7.77 22.50
C SER A 523 0.13 -7.02 21.38
N PHE A 524 -0.51 -7.74 20.47
CA PHE A 524 -1.21 -7.18 19.32
C PHE A 524 -2.72 -7.25 19.49
N PRO A 525 -3.52 -6.39 18.83
CA PRO A 525 -4.97 -6.56 18.84
C PRO A 525 -5.36 -7.84 18.09
N PRO A 526 -6.49 -8.50 18.44
CA PRO A 526 -6.92 -9.74 17.77
C PRO A 526 -6.97 -9.65 16.24
N SER A 527 -7.36 -8.49 15.69
CA SER A 527 -7.38 -8.23 14.24
C SER A 527 -6.01 -8.30 13.57
N TYR A 528 -4.94 -8.03 14.32
CA TYR A 528 -3.56 -8.21 13.90
C TYR A 528 -3.05 -9.62 14.26
N ILE A 529 -3.65 -10.34 15.23
CA ILE A 529 -3.23 -11.70 15.61
C ILE A 529 -3.74 -12.79 14.65
N LEU A 530 -4.80 -12.52 13.87
CA LEU A 530 -5.37 -13.44 12.87
C LEU A 530 -4.43 -13.74 11.67
N PHE A 531 -3.16 -13.33 11.79
CA PHE A 531 -2.02 -13.77 11.00
C PHE A 531 -1.44 -15.10 11.47
#